data_AF-A0A0W0ZF59-F1
#
_entry.id   AF-A0A0W0ZF59-F1
#
_cell.length_a   1.000
_cell.length_b   1.000
_cell.length_c   1.000
_cell.angle_alpha   90.00
_cell.angle_beta   90.00
_cell.angle_gamma   90.00
#
_symmetry.space_group_name_H-M   'P 1'
#
loop_
_entity.id
_entity.type
_entity.pdbx_description
1 polymer ?
#
loop_
_entity_poly.entity_id
_entity_poly.type
_entity_poly.pdbx_seq_one_letter_code
_entity_poly.pdbx_strand_id
1 'polypeptide(L)'
;MQEKLTEYKTVATFLDDANFSEVIKHMRAWNSEQLAEFQLHYPHAIDHLKEPEFDDFWEAWRDKLRIPGSPDFRFMAQPGIKDVELVIGYVSFLLDLEAKDAKGGYPSIYSVRRQLHQIYTELNHATEEDLQRTAGFLYNLEAFAKLQQCPGYLALANGYMQLALRYQQMRLEEQSAAAFQLCWKFLHLAALSEPHSQEAINNAYFGRGLSLSNPFRLQSVIEMKSYCRKAADELLPLDAQTSAEKAAVIMYRHSNKLRDLAEDVRPSLGM
;
A
#
# COMPACT_ATOMS: atom_id res chain seq x y z
N MET A 1 10.17 -8.90 29.26
CA MET A 1 10.31 -9.65 27.99
C MET A 1 9.75 -11.07 28.11
N GLN A 2 10.14 -11.87 29.11
CA GLN A 2 9.54 -13.21 29.32
C GLN A 2 8.04 -13.18 29.61
N GLU A 3 7.54 -12.26 30.44
CA GLU A 3 6.09 -12.16 30.74
C GLU A 3 5.24 -11.80 29.50
N LYS A 4 5.69 -10.83 28.68
CA LYS A 4 5.04 -10.49 27.40
C LYS A 4 4.95 -11.69 26.46
N LEU A 5 6.04 -12.46 26.32
CA LEU A 5 6.08 -13.64 25.47
C LEU A 5 5.15 -14.75 25.97
N THR A 6 5.01 -14.91 27.29
CA THR A 6 4.04 -15.83 27.88
C THR A 6 2.61 -15.39 27.58
N GLU A 7 2.31 -14.09 27.69
CA GLU A 7 0.98 -13.55 27.36
C GLU A 7 0.64 -13.75 25.87
N TYR A 8 1.57 -13.45 24.96
CA TYR A 8 1.37 -13.67 23.52
C TYR A 8 1.12 -15.13 23.20
N LYS A 9 1.87 -16.04 23.83
CA LYS A 9 1.66 -17.48 23.65
C LYS A 9 0.27 -17.92 24.13
N THR A 10 -0.19 -17.41 25.28
CA THR A 10 -1.53 -17.68 25.78
C THR A 10 -2.61 -17.20 24.80
N VAL A 11 -2.47 -15.98 24.26
CA VAL A 11 -3.40 -15.45 23.27
C VAL A 11 -3.40 -16.28 21.98
N ALA A 12 -2.22 -16.70 21.50
CA ALA A 12 -2.12 -17.58 20.33
C ALA A 12 -2.82 -18.93 20.57
N THR A 13 -2.65 -19.54 21.74
CA THR A 13 -3.37 -20.78 22.09
C THR A 13 -4.89 -20.57 22.12
N PHE A 14 -5.38 -19.45 22.69
CA PHE A 14 -6.81 -19.16 22.65
C PHE A 14 -7.34 -18.92 21.24
N LEU A 15 -6.53 -18.36 20.33
CA LEU A 15 -6.89 -18.24 18.91
C LEU A 15 -7.00 -19.61 18.24
N ASP A 16 -6.02 -20.49 18.45
CA ASP A 16 -6.01 -21.85 17.89
C ASP A 16 -7.20 -22.68 18.39
N ASP A 17 -7.60 -22.48 19.66
CA ASP A 17 -8.76 -23.12 20.29
C ASP A 17 -10.10 -22.43 19.96
N ALA A 18 -10.10 -21.43 19.08
CA ALA A 18 -11.27 -20.61 18.72
C ALA A 18 -11.98 -19.94 19.91
N ASN A 19 -11.28 -19.67 21.00
CA ASN A 19 -11.80 -18.96 22.16
C ASN A 19 -11.67 -17.43 21.99
N PHE A 20 -12.37 -16.88 20.99
CA PHE A 20 -12.24 -15.49 20.58
C PHE A 20 -12.60 -14.49 21.69
N SER A 21 -13.51 -14.85 22.59
CA SER A 21 -13.89 -13.98 23.72
C SER A 21 -12.73 -13.70 24.67
N GLU A 22 -11.91 -14.70 24.98
CA GLU A 22 -10.72 -14.52 25.83
C GLU A 22 -9.61 -13.80 25.06
N VAL A 23 -9.43 -14.10 23.77
CA VAL A 23 -8.49 -13.35 22.91
C VAL A 23 -8.80 -11.86 22.94
N ILE A 24 -10.04 -11.46 22.66
CA ILE A 24 -10.48 -10.05 22.66
C ILE A 24 -10.25 -9.41 24.03
N LYS A 25 -10.59 -10.11 25.12
CA LYS A 25 -10.40 -9.63 26.49
C LYS A 25 -8.94 -9.33 26.80
N HIS A 26 -8.02 -10.21 26.40
CA HIS A 26 -6.58 -9.99 26.55
C HIS A 26 -6.09 -8.84 25.67
N MET A 27 -6.41 -8.87 24.37
CA MET A 27 -5.91 -7.90 23.40
C MET A 27 -6.46 -6.48 23.60
N ARG A 28 -7.61 -6.31 24.27
CA ARG A 28 -8.15 -4.98 24.61
C ARG A 28 -7.22 -4.16 25.50
N ALA A 29 -6.42 -4.81 26.33
CA ALA A 29 -5.46 -4.14 27.21
C ALA A 29 -4.17 -3.73 26.48
N TRP A 30 -3.96 -4.20 25.25
CA TRP A 30 -2.72 -3.98 24.54
C TRP A 30 -2.60 -2.55 23.99
N ASN A 31 -1.35 -2.10 23.87
CA ASN A 31 -0.99 -0.90 23.12
C ASN A 31 -0.58 -1.27 21.67
N SER A 32 -0.29 -0.26 20.84
CA SER A 32 0.08 -0.46 19.44
C SER A 32 1.37 -1.27 19.25
N GLU A 33 2.35 -1.09 20.15
CA GLU A 33 3.61 -1.84 20.14
C GLU A 33 3.37 -3.33 20.38
N GLN A 34 2.58 -3.68 21.41
CA GLN A 34 2.24 -5.07 21.72
C GLN A 34 1.47 -5.75 20.59
N LEU A 35 0.54 -5.04 19.95
CA LEU A 35 -0.21 -5.54 18.81
C LEU A 35 0.72 -5.87 17.62
N ALA A 36 1.67 -4.96 17.33
CA ALA A 36 2.64 -5.15 16.27
C ALA A 36 3.64 -6.28 16.58
N GLU A 37 4.15 -6.35 17.82
CA GLU A 37 5.03 -7.43 18.29
C GLU A 37 4.34 -8.79 18.21
N PHE A 38 3.07 -8.89 18.62
CA PHE A 38 2.30 -10.12 18.55
C PHE A 38 2.22 -10.63 17.10
N GLN A 39 1.87 -9.75 16.15
CA GLN A 39 1.81 -10.12 14.74
C GLN A 39 3.16 -10.58 14.18
N LEU A 40 4.25 -9.95 14.61
CA LEU A 40 5.61 -10.34 14.19
C LEU A 40 5.97 -11.75 14.68
N HIS A 41 5.55 -12.11 15.91
CA HIS A 41 5.84 -13.41 16.51
C HIS A 41 4.88 -14.52 16.05
N TYR A 42 3.63 -14.18 15.73
CA TYR A 42 2.57 -15.12 15.38
C TYR A 42 1.90 -14.71 14.06
N PRO A 43 2.61 -14.73 12.92
CA PRO A 43 2.08 -14.21 11.66
C PRO A 43 0.85 -14.99 11.15
N HIS A 44 0.72 -16.28 11.50
CA HIS A 44 -0.44 -17.12 11.17
C HIS A 44 -1.73 -16.70 11.90
N ALA A 45 -1.60 -16.04 13.06
CA ALA A 45 -2.74 -15.60 13.86
C ALA A 45 -3.64 -14.61 13.11
N ILE A 46 -3.09 -13.92 12.09
CA ILE A 46 -3.84 -12.93 11.30
C ILE A 46 -5.08 -13.50 10.64
N ASP A 47 -5.05 -14.78 10.26
CA ASP A 47 -6.19 -15.42 9.59
C ASP A 47 -7.36 -15.56 10.56
N HIS A 48 -7.11 -16.00 11.79
CA HIS A 48 -8.12 -16.06 12.84
C HIS A 48 -8.58 -14.68 13.29
N LEU A 49 -7.68 -13.69 13.29
CA LEU A 49 -8.03 -12.31 13.62
C LEU A 49 -8.88 -11.62 12.55
N LYS A 50 -9.05 -12.21 11.36
CA LYS A 50 -9.96 -11.75 10.32
C LYS A 50 -11.38 -12.31 10.47
N GLU A 51 -11.62 -13.18 11.44
CA GLU A 51 -12.95 -13.76 11.68
C GLU A 51 -13.95 -12.68 12.14
N PRO A 52 -15.25 -12.79 11.76
CA PRO A 52 -16.26 -11.77 12.04
C PRO A 52 -16.42 -11.41 13.53
N GLU A 53 -16.10 -12.33 14.44
CA GLU A 53 -16.15 -12.11 15.88
C GLU A 53 -15.23 -10.98 16.36
N PHE A 54 -14.23 -10.60 15.55
CA PHE A 54 -13.32 -9.50 15.83
C PHE A 54 -13.70 -8.18 15.18
N ASP A 55 -14.76 -8.11 14.36
CA ASP A 55 -15.09 -6.90 13.58
C ASP A 55 -15.28 -5.67 14.48
N ASP A 56 -16.12 -5.75 15.52
CA ASP A 56 -16.33 -4.67 16.50
C ASP A 56 -15.03 -4.28 17.24
N PHE A 57 -14.18 -5.27 17.51
CA PHE A 57 -12.89 -5.04 18.18
C PHE A 57 -11.94 -4.24 17.28
N TRP A 58 -11.87 -4.58 15.99
CA TRP A 58 -11.01 -3.90 15.03
C TRP A 58 -11.53 -2.52 14.65
N GLU A 59 -12.84 -2.34 14.56
CA GLU A 59 -13.46 -1.02 14.41
C GLU A 59 -13.09 -0.10 15.58
N ALA A 60 -13.23 -0.57 16.81
CA ALA A 60 -12.83 0.19 18.00
C ALA A 60 -11.33 0.54 17.99
N TRP A 61 -10.48 -0.35 17.48
CA TRP A 61 -9.06 -0.08 17.30
C TRP A 61 -8.80 0.99 16.24
N ARG A 62 -9.40 0.89 15.06
CA ARG A 62 -9.31 1.91 14.00
C ARG A 62 -9.72 3.28 14.55
N ASP A 63 -10.82 3.34 15.27
CA ASP A 63 -11.36 4.56 15.85
C ASP A 63 -10.49 5.11 17.00
N LYS A 64 -9.63 4.29 17.60
CA LYS A 64 -8.63 4.70 18.61
C LYS A 64 -7.34 5.23 17.98
N LEU A 65 -6.98 4.82 16.77
CA LEU A 65 -5.73 5.23 16.13
C LEU A 65 -5.67 6.77 15.93
N ARG A 66 -4.55 7.38 16.33
CA ARG A 66 -4.30 8.83 16.19
C ARG A 66 -2.93 9.07 15.59
N ILE A 67 -2.78 10.23 14.95
CA ILE A 67 -1.51 10.70 14.41
C ILE A 67 -1.03 11.87 15.27
N PRO A 68 0.18 11.78 15.86
CA PRO A 68 0.78 12.90 16.58
C PRO A 68 0.81 14.17 15.72
N GLY A 69 0.35 15.30 16.26
CA GLY A 69 0.29 16.57 15.55
C GLY A 69 -0.85 16.73 14.54
N SER A 70 -1.78 15.77 14.44
CA SER A 70 -3.00 15.88 13.62
C SER A 70 -4.22 15.38 14.41
N PRO A 71 -4.70 16.15 15.42
CA PRO A 71 -5.73 15.71 16.36
C PRO A 71 -7.11 15.50 15.73
N ASP A 72 -7.39 16.13 14.58
CA ASP A 72 -8.68 16.02 13.88
C ASP A 72 -8.72 14.84 12.90
N PHE A 73 -7.56 14.30 12.52
CA PHE A 73 -7.51 13.20 11.57
C PHE A 73 -8.08 11.90 12.17
N ARG A 74 -8.89 11.20 11.38
CA ARG A 74 -9.43 9.87 11.72
C ARG A 74 -9.21 8.93 10.54
N PHE A 75 -8.84 7.70 10.85
CA PHE A 75 -8.88 6.62 9.88
C PHE A 75 -10.34 6.27 9.56
N MET A 76 -10.61 5.92 8.32
CA MET A 76 -11.94 5.56 7.81
C MET A 76 -11.97 4.09 7.44
N ALA A 77 -13.13 3.45 7.58
CA ALA A 77 -13.40 2.14 6.98
C ALA A 77 -13.09 2.20 5.49
N GLN A 78 -12.33 1.24 4.95
CA GLN A 78 -11.99 1.23 3.53
C GLN A 78 -12.71 0.08 2.82
N PRO A 79 -13.56 0.35 1.82
CA PRO A 79 -14.23 -0.70 1.07
C PRO A 79 -13.23 -1.72 0.48
N GLY A 80 -13.41 -2.99 0.82
CA GLY A 80 -12.56 -4.09 0.37
C GLY A 80 -11.30 -4.35 1.21
N ILE A 81 -11.07 -3.60 2.29
CA ILE A 81 -10.00 -3.87 3.27
C ILE A 81 -10.63 -4.00 4.65
N LYS A 82 -10.39 -5.11 5.35
CA LYS A 82 -10.89 -5.26 6.73
C LYS A 82 -10.11 -4.35 7.69
N ASP A 83 -10.77 -3.87 8.73
CA ASP A 83 -10.13 -2.97 9.71
C ASP A 83 -8.89 -3.59 10.36
N VAL A 84 -8.87 -4.91 10.58
CA VAL A 84 -7.69 -5.65 11.04
C VAL A 84 -6.47 -5.42 10.15
N GLU A 85 -6.64 -5.41 8.84
CA GLU A 85 -5.53 -5.24 7.88
C GLU A 85 -5.02 -3.80 7.88
N LEU A 86 -5.92 -2.82 8.02
CA LEU A 86 -5.57 -1.42 8.17
C LEU A 86 -4.83 -1.17 9.48
N VAL A 87 -5.37 -1.64 10.60
CA VAL A 87 -4.83 -1.46 11.94
C VAL A 87 -3.46 -2.13 12.05
N ILE A 88 -3.37 -3.43 11.76
CA ILE A 88 -2.13 -4.20 11.87
C ILE A 88 -1.09 -3.67 10.89
N GLY A 89 -1.48 -3.35 9.65
CA GLY A 89 -0.57 -2.76 8.67
C GLY A 89 -0.01 -1.39 9.11
N TYR A 90 -0.81 -0.56 9.78
CA TYR A 90 -0.37 0.73 10.30
C TYR A 90 0.52 0.57 11.55
N VAL A 91 0.14 -0.24 12.54
CA VAL A 91 0.96 -0.41 13.75
C VAL A 91 2.28 -1.13 13.44
N SER A 92 2.28 -2.08 12.49
CA SER A 92 3.51 -2.73 12.03
C SER A 92 4.45 -1.72 11.37
N PHE A 93 3.89 -0.81 10.57
CA PHE A 93 4.66 0.29 9.98
C PHE A 93 5.27 1.22 11.06
N LEU A 94 4.53 1.55 12.12
CA LEU A 94 5.06 2.34 13.23
C LEU A 94 6.20 1.61 13.95
N LEU A 95 6.04 0.32 14.24
CA LEU A 95 7.08 -0.49 14.86
C LEU A 95 8.35 -0.53 13.99
N ASP A 96 8.18 -0.71 12.67
CA ASP A 96 9.29 -0.68 11.72
C ASP A 96 9.98 0.70 11.65
N LEU A 97 9.28 1.81 11.93
CA LEU A 97 9.90 3.14 11.97
C LEU A 97 10.79 3.31 13.21
N GLU A 98 10.44 2.68 14.32
CA GLU A 98 11.19 2.73 15.58
C GLU A 98 12.34 1.72 15.61
N ALA A 99 12.23 0.61 14.87
CA ALA A 99 13.26 -0.41 14.79
C ALA A 99 14.49 0.07 14.00
N LYS A 100 15.69 -0.26 14.51
CA LYS A 100 16.97 0.00 13.80
C LYS A 100 17.10 -0.82 12.52
N ASP A 101 16.49 -2.00 12.49
CA ASP A 101 16.40 -2.89 11.34
C ASP A 101 14.92 -3.24 11.12
N ALA A 102 14.40 -3.04 9.90
CA ALA A 102 13.02 -3.38 9.56
C ALA A 102 12.84 -4.90 9.61
N LYS A 103 11.86 -5.39 10.38
CA LYS A 103 11.71 -6.84 10.63
C LYS A 103 10.68 -7.52 9.73
N GLY A 104 10.13 -6.79 8.76
CA GLY A 104 9.10 -7.30 7.86
C GLY A 104 7.75 -7.36 8.58
N GLY A 105 7.00 -6.25 8.52
CA GLY A 105 5.64 -6.18 9.03
C GLY A 105 4.56 -6.59 8.02
N TYR A 106 3.31 -6.60 8.48
CA TYR A 106 2.15 -6.79 7.59
C TYR A 106 2.12 -5.68 6.51
N PRO A 107 1.87 -6.01 5.23
CA PRO A 107 1.93 -5.03 4.15
C PRO A 107 0.86 -3.94 4.31
N SER A 108 1.27 -2.69 4.16
CA SER A 108 0.39 -1.53 4.21
C SER A 108 0.84 -0.48 3.20
N ILE A 109 -0.05 0.46 2.89
CA ILE A 109 0.29 1.54 1.95
C ILE A 109 1.47 2.37 2.49
N TYR A 110 1.62 2.46 3.81
CA TYR A 110 2.72 3.16 4.46
C TYR A 110 4.05 2.40 4.33
N SER A 111 4.05 1.08 4.56
CA SER A 111 5.27 0.28 4.40
C SER A 111 5.73 0.24 2.94
N VAL A 112 4.80 0.07 1.99
CA VAL A 112 5.11 0.13 0.55
C VAL A 112 5.66 1.49 0.15
N ARG A 113 5.04 2.60 0.60
CA ARG A 113 5.55 3.95 0.30
C ARG A 113 6.94 4.19 0.88
N ARG A 114 7.23 3.66 2.07
CA ARG A 114 8.58 3.74 2.67
C ARG A 114 9.60 2.95 1.87
N GLN A 115 9.30 1.70 1.49
CA GLN A 115 10.19 0.88 0.67
C GLN A 115 10.46 1.55 -0.68
N LEU A 116 9.41 2.06 -1.34
CA LEU A 116 9.54 2.83 -2.58
C LEU A 116 10.42 4.07 -2.39
N HIS A 117 10.25 4.81 -1.28
CA HIS A 117 11.09 5.96 -0.98
C HIS A 117 12.58 5.58 -0.84
N GLN A 118 12.88 4.49 -0.13
CA GLN A 118 14.25 3.97 0.01
C GLN A 118 14.85 3.61 -1.35
N ILE A 119 14.10 2.86 -2.17
CA ILE A 119 14.51 2.55 -3.55
C ILE A 119 14.83 3.85 -4.30
N TYR A 120 13.95 4.86 -4.25
CA TYR A 120 14.16 6.10 -4.98
C TYR A 120 15.40 6.89 -4.53
N THR A 121 15.76 6.83 -3.25
CA THR A 121 16.99 7.48 -2.75
C THR A 121 18.25 6.82 -3.31
N GLU A 122 18.21 5.53 -3.60
CA GLU A 122 19.33 4.74 -4.12
C GLU A 122 19.43 4.79 -5.65
N LEU A 123 18.35 5.15 -6.34
CA LEU A 123 18.28 5.22 -7.81
C LEU A 123 19.33 6.12 -8.47
N ASN A 124 19.90 7.10 -7.77
CA ASN A 124 20.96 7.97 -8.32
C ASN A 124 22.25 7.20 -8.69
N HIS A 125 22.49 6.06 -8.03
CA HIS A 125 23.69 5.24 -8.20
C HIS A 125 23.36 3.83 -8.67
N ALA A 126 22.12 3.59 -9.08
CA ALA A 126 21.62 2.30 -9.50
C ALA A 126 22.23 1.85 -10.84
N THR A 127 22.56 0.57 -10.91
CA THR A 127 22.90 -0.12 -12.15
C THR A 127 21.63 -0.48 -12.93
N GLU A 128 21.76 -0.88 -14.19
CA GLU A 128 20.61 -1.38 -14.97
C GLU A 128 19.93 -2.58 -14.29
N GLU A 129 20.71 -3.46 -13.66
CA GLU A 129 20.20 -4.61 -12.90
C GLU A 129 19.33 -4.16 -11.70
N ASP A 130 19.74 -3.11 -10.99
CA ASP A 130 18.95 -2.53 -9.89
C ASP A 130 17.62 -1.94 -10.41
N LEU A 131 17.63 -1.33 -11.61
CA LEU A 131 16.42 -0.82 -12.25
C LEU A 131 15.48 -1.96 -12.68
N GLN A 132 16.03 -3.08 -13.18
CA GLN A 132 15.26 -4.28 -13.50
C GLN A 132 14.64 -4.91 -12.25
N ARG A 133 15.39 -5.01 -11.15
CA ARG A 133 14.87 -5.46 -9.84
C ARG A 133 13.73 -4.56 -9.35
N THR A 134 13.90 -3.24 -9.49
CA THR A 134 12.86 -2.27 -9.15
C THR A 134 11.60 -2.44 -10.02
N ALA A 135 11.77 -2.65 -11.33
CA ALA A 135 10.64 -2.92 -12.23
C ALA A 135 9.89 -4.21 -11.85
N GLY A 136 10.63 -5.28 -11.50
CA GLY A 136 10.04 -6.52 -10.99
C GLY A 136 9.27 -6.32 -9.69
N PHE A 137 9.80 -5.52 -8.77
CA PHE A 137 9.10 -5.14 -7.53
C PHE A 137 7.79 -4.39 -7.82
N LEU A 138 7.81 -3.38 -8.70
CA LEU A 138 6.60 -2.65 -9.09
C LEU A 138 5.55 -3.54 -9.78
N TYR A 139 6.00 -4.50 -10.59
CA TYR A 139 5.11 -5.47 -11.21
C TYR A 139 4.41 -6.33 -10.15
N ASN A 140 5.14 -6.84 -9.17
CA ASN A 140 4.60 -7.66 -8.08
C ASN A 140 3.64 -6.87 -7.17
N LEU A 141 3.78 -5.56 -7.10
CA LEU A 141 2.87 -4.68 -6.35
C LEU A 141 1.51 -4.44 -7.03
N GLU A 142 1.26 -4.94 -8.25
CA GLU A 142 0.00 -4.67 -8.97
C GLU A 142 -1.24 -5.17 -8.21
N ALA A 143 -1.17 -6.35 -7.60
CA ALA A 143 -2.29 -6.90 -6.81
C ALA A 143 -2.58 -6.03 -5.59
N PHE A 144 -1.53 -5.60 -4.89
CA PHE A 144 -1.64 -4.67 -3.78
C PHE A 144 -2.21 -3.32 -4.21
N ALA A 145 -1.77 -2.79 -5.35
CA ALA A 145 -2.26 -1.52 -5.87
C ALA A 145 -3.76 -1.56 -6.22
N LYS A 146 -4.26 -2.68 -6.75
CA LYS A 146 -5.70 -2.88 -6.97
C LYS A 146 -6.50 -2.79 -5.67
N LEU A 147 -6.00 -3.44 -4.62
CA LEU A 147 -6.64 -3.43 -3.29
C LEU A 147 -6.67 -2.02 -2.68
N GLN A 148 -5.56 -1.28 -2.81
CA GLN A 148 -5.43 0.09 -2.30
C GLN A 148 -6.06 1.16 -3.24
N GLN A 149 -6.59 0.76 -4.39
CA GLN A 149 -7.25 1.62 -5.37
C GLN A 149 -6.40 2.86 -5.77
N CYS A 150 -6.97 4.07 -5.75
CA CYS A 150 -6.30 5.29 -6.20
C CYS A 150 -4.91 5.49 -5.56
N PRO A 151 -4.74 5.46 -4.22
CA PRO A 151 -3.41 5.51 -3.61
C PRO A 151 -2.43 4.43 -4.09
N GLY A 152 -2.90 3.21 -4.27
CA GLY A 152 -2.10 2.09 -4.77
C GLY A 152 -1.61 2.33 -6.20
N TYR A 153 -2.51 2.75 -7.09
CA TYR A 153 -2.15 3.10 -8.46
C TYR A 153 -1.23 4.31 -8.54
N LEU A 154 -1.40 5.31 -7.66
CA LEU A 154 -0.48 6.45 -7.58
C LEU A 154 0.91 6.05 -7.09
N ALA A 155 1.02 5.10 -6.16
CA ALA A 155 2.31 4.55 -5.73
C ALA A 155 3.05 3.88 -6.90
N LEU A 156 2.35 3.08 -7.71
CA LEU A 156 2.92 2.48 -8.92
C LEU A 156 3.28 3.53 -9.97
N ALA A 157 2.39 4.49 -10.24
CA ALA A 157 2.63 5.56 -11.19
C ALA A 157 3.89 6.36 -10.84
N ASN A 158 4.08 6.69 -9.56
CA ASN A 158 5.29 7.35 -9.09
C ASN A 158 6.52 6.44 -9.25
N GLY A 159 6.42 5.14 -8.97
CA GLY A 159 7.52 4.20 -9.20
C GLY A 159 7.98 4.13 -10.65
N TYR A 160 7.03 4.01 -11.58
CA TYR A 160 7.34 3.99 -13.01
C TYR A 160 7.84 5.35 -13.51
N MET A 161 7.39 6.47 -12.94
CA MET A 161 7.94 7.79 -13.24
C MET A 161 9.43 7.85 -12.88
N GLN A 162 9.80 7.41 -11.66
CA GLN A 162 11.20 7.41 -11.23
C GLN A 162 12.05 6.50 -12.12
N LEU A 163 11.57 5.30 -12.46
CA LEU A 163 12.25 4.42 -13.41
C LEU A 163 12.45 5.07 -14.78
N ALA A 164 11.39 5.66 -15.34
CA ALA A 164 11.45 6.28 -16.66
C ALA A 164 12.51 7.38 -16.74
N LEU A 165 12.56 8.24 -15.72
CA LEU A 165 13.55 9.30 -15.59
C LEU A 165 14.97 8.76 -15.47
N ARG A 166 15.18 7.64 -14.77
CA ARG A 166 16.50 7.00 -14.65
C ARG A 166 16.96 6.33 -15.94
N TYR A 167 16.07 5.58 -16.59
CA TYR A 167 16.37 5.02 -17.91
C TYR A 167 16.72 6.11 -18.92
N GLN A 168 16.02 7.24 -18.89
CA GLN A 168 16.32 8.39 -19.75
C GLN A 168 17.72 8.97 -19.46
N GLN A 169 18.10 9.13 -18.18
CA GLN A 169 19.44 9.58 -17.80
C GLN A 169 20.55 8.62 -18.26
N MET A 170 20.26 7.31 -18.28
CA MET A 170 21.17 6.27 -18.76
C MET A 170 21.14 6.09 -20.28
N ARG A 171 20.33 6.87 -21.01
CA ARG A 171 20.12 6.76 -22.47
C ARG A 171 19.54 5.41 -22.91
N LEU A 172 18.75 4.79 -22.05
CA LEU A 172 17.99 3.56 -22.31
C LEU A 172 16.57 3.94 -22.77
N GLU A 173 16.45 4.43 -24.01
CA GLU A 173 15.24 5.07 -24.52
C GLU A 173 14.02 4.13 -24.57
N GLU A 174 14.21 2.88 -24.99
CA GLU A 174 13.12 1.89 -25.08
C GLU A 174 12.53 1.58 -23.70
N GLN A 175 13.39 1.33 -22.71
CA GLN A 175 13.01 1.09 -21.32
C GLN A 175 12.35 2.32 -20.71
N SER A 176 12.85 3.52 -21.03
CA SER A 176 12.27 4.79 -20.58
C SER A 176 10.86 4.99 -21.15
N ALA A 177 10.67 4.79 -22.44
CA ALA A 177 9.37 4.89 -23.11
C ALA A 177 8.36 3.89 -22.51
N ALA A 178 8.77 2.63 -22.31
CA ALA A 178 7.93 1.61 -21.68
C ALA A 178 7.54 2.00 -20.24
N ALA A 179 8.47 2.51 -19.45
CA ALA A 179 8.20 2.98 -18.09
C ALA A 179 7.27 4.21 -18.07
N PHE A 180 7.43 5.17 -18.98
CA PHE A 180 6.47 6.29 -19.13
C PHE A 180 5.08 5.80 -19.53
N GLN A 181 4.98 4.82 -20.41
CA GLN A 181 3.70 4.23 -20.80
C GLN A 181 3.00 3.54 -19.60
N LEU A 182 3.75 2.81 -18.78
CA LEU A 182 3.23 2.21 -17.55
C LEU A 182 2.83 3.27 -16.51
N CYS A 183 3.65 4.32 -16.33
CA CYS A 183 3.30 5.47 -15.51
C CYS A 183 1.96 6.07 -15.96
N TRP A 184 1.78 6.31 -17.27
CA TRP A 184 0.54 6.83 -17.83
C TRP A 184 -0.67 5.92 -17.58
N LYS A 185 -0.50 4.60 -17.78
CA LYS A 185 -1.54 3.60 -17.49
C LYS A 185 -2.00 3.72 -16.04
N PHE A 186 -1.06 3.74 -15.08
CA PHE A 186 -1.40 3.79 -13.66
C PHE A 186 -1.95 5.15 -13.21
N LEU A 187 -1.51 6.26 -13.80
CA LEU A 187 -2.17 7.55 -13.61
C LEU A 187 -3.61 7.53 -14.13
N HIS A 188 -3.87 6.91 -15.28
CA HIS A 188 -5.23 6.78 -15.80
C HIS A 188 -6.09 5.87 -14.91
N LEU A 189 -5.55 4.76 -14.39
CA LEU A 189 -6.23 3.93 -13.40
C LEU A 189 -6.57 4.70 -12.12
N ALA A 190 -5.63 5.48 -11.61
CA ALA A 190 -5.85 6.32 -10.44
C ALA A 190 -7.01 7.29 -10.65
N ALA A 191 -7.07 7.94 -11.82
CA ALA A 191 -8.18 8.84 -12.19
C ALA A 191 -9.53 8.11 -12.29
N LEU A 192 -9.56 6.89 -12.81
CA LEU A 192 -10.78 6.08 -12.89
C LEU A 192 -11.28 5.65 -11.50
N SER A 193 -10.37 5.36 -10.57
CA SER A 193 -10.72 4.92 -9.21
C SER A 193 -10.97 6.06 -8.22
N GLU A 194 -10.40 7.25 -8.44
CA GLU A 194 -10.42 8.38 -7.51
C GLU A 194 -11.82 8.70 -6.93
N PRO A 195 -12.91 8.76 -7.74
CA PRO A 195 -14.26 9.04 -7.22
C PRO A 195 -14.79 8.01 -6.20
N HIS A 196 -14.18 6.82 -6.14
CA HIS A 196 -14.59 5.72 -5.28
C HIS A 196 -13.54 5.36 -4.22
N SER A 197 -12.50 6.17 -4.08
CA SER A 197 -11.34 5.91 -3.21
C SER A 197 -11.18 6.96 -2.11
N GLN A 198 -12.23 7.68 -1.73
CA GLN A 198 -12.09 8.82 -0.82
C GLN A 198 -11.56 8.42 0.56
N GLU A 199 -12.00 7.27 1.08
CA GLU A 199 -11.53 6.68 2.34
C GLU A 199 -10.07 6.21 2.22
N ALA A 200 -9.73 5.55 1.10
CA ALA A 200 -8.37 5.12 0.83
C ALA A 200 -7.40 6.32 0.71
N ILE A 201 -7.82 7.39 0.03
CA ILE A 201 -7.07 8.65 -0.10
C ILE A 201 -6.91 9.32 1.27
N ASN A 202 -7.98 9.40 2.06
CA ASN A 202 -7.93 9.93 3.42
C ASN A 202 -6.92 9.17 4.27
N ASN A 203 -7.01 7.84 4.29
CA ASN A 203 -6.13 6.98 5.07
C ASN A 203 -4.67 7.12 4.61
N ALA A 204 -4.40 6.86 3.33
CA ALA A 204 -3.03 6.82 2.78
C ALA A 204 -2.26 8.14 2.92
N TYR A 205 -2.97 9.28 2.89
CA TYR A 205 -2.36 10.61 2.91
C TYR A 205 -2.80 11.45 4.11
N PHE A 206 -3.32 10.81 5.16
CA PHE A 206 -3.65 11.44 6.43
C PHE A 206 -4.54 12.70 6.29
N GLY A 207 -5.55 12.61 5.41
CA GLY A 207 -6.48 13.70 5.12
C GLY A 207 -5.89 14.88 4.33
N ARG A 208 -4.66 14.79 3.83
CA ARG A 208 -3.97 15.86 3.07
C ARG A 208 -4.20 15.81 1.55
N GLY A 209 -5.15 14.97 1.11
CA GLY A 209 -5.43 14.76 -0.31
C GLY A 209 -4.25 14.16 -1.07
N LEU A 210 -4.29 14.27 -2.41
CA LEU A 210 -3.31 13.64 -3.29
C LEU A 210 -1.93 14.31 -3.30
N SER A 211 -1.77 15.45 -2.64
CA SER A 211 -0.50 16.19 -2.58
C SER A 211 0.68 15.37 -2.07
N LEU A 212 0.42 14.35 -1.23
CA LEU A 212 1.45 13.47 -0.67
C LEU A 212 1.70 12.20 -1.49
N SER A 213 1.00 12.02 -2.62
CA SER A 213 1.16 10.85 -3.49
C SER A 213 2.40 10.91 -4.38
N ASN A 214 2.93 12.11 -4.58
CA ASN A 214 3.99 12.39 -5.55
C ASN A 214 5.00 13.41 -4.99
N PRO A 215 6.27 13.37 -5.44
CA PRO A 215 7.31 14.24 -4.91
C PRO A 215 7.14 15.73 -5.29
N PHE A 216 6.29 16.03 -6.27
CA PHE A 216 6.07 17.37 -6.81
C PHE A 216 4.92 18.14 -6.14
N ARG A 217 4.24 17.50 -5.17
CA ARG A 217 3.07 18.06 -4.45
C ARG A 217 1.91 18.48 -5.36
N LEU A 218 1.76 17.78 -6.49
CA LEU A 218 0.63 17.97 -7.41
C LEU A 218 -0.65 17.50 -6.72
N GLN A 219 -1.72 18.27 -6.88
CA GLN A 219 -2.98 18.11 -6.14
C GLN A 219 -3.96 17.20 -6.88
N SER A 220 -3.79 17.00 -8.19
CA SER A 220 -4.70 16.21 -9.00
C SER A 220 -3.98 15.24 -9.93
N VAL A 221 -4.66 14.16 -10.30
CA VAL A 221 -4.15 13.20 -11.28
C VAL A 221 -3.95 13.84 -12.65
N ILE A 222 -4.76 14.86 -13.01
CA ILE A 222 -4.63 15.62 -14.25
C ILE A 222 -3.30 16.38 -14.30
N GLU A 223 -2.90 17.02 -13.20
CA GLU A 223 -1.60 17.67 -13.08
C GLU A 223 -0.46 16.65 -13.18
N MET A 224 -0.60 15.49 -12.55
CA MET A 224 0.39 14.41 -12.62
C MET A 224 0.55 13.86 -14.04
N LYS A 225 -0.55 13.69 -14.80
CA LYS A 225 -0.50 13.32 -16.23
C LYS A 225 0.17 14.42 -17.05
N SER A 226 -0.15 15.68 -16.79
CA SER A 226 0.48 16.82 -17.48
C SER A 226 1.99 16.85 -17.24
N TYR A 227 2.43 16.57 -16.01
CA TYR A 227 3.84 16.43 -15.66
C TYR A 227 4.48 15.25 -16.38
N CYS A 228 3.85 14.06 -16.35
CA CYS A 228 4.34 12.86 -17.03
C CYS A 228 4.57 13.09 -18.52
N ARG A 229 3.58 13.69 -19.20
CA ARG A 229 3.70 14.03 -20.63
C ARG A 229 4.86 14.99 -20.90
N LYS A 230 5.03 16.03 -20.08
CA LYS A 230 6.14 16.99 -20.21
C LYS A 230 7.50 16.34 -19.98
N ALA A 231 7.59 15.42 -19.02
CA ALA A 231 8.83 14.72 -18.71
C ALA A 231 9.23 13.72 -19.80
N ALA A 232 8.25 13.02 -20.37
CA ALA A 232 8.47 12.02 -21.41
C ALA A 232 8.79 12.63 -22.78
N ASP A 233 8.26 13.81 -23.08
CA ASP A 233 8.39 14.48 -24.37
C ASP A 233 8.03 13.54 -25.54
N GLU A 234 8.95 13.29 -26.47
CA GLU A 234 8.74 12.40 -27.62
C GLU A 234 8.63 10.91 -27.24
N LEU A 235 9.09 10.50 -26.05
CA LEU A 235 9.07 9.11 -25.59
C LEU A 235 7.67 8.60 -25.24
N LEU A 236 6.67 9.49 -25.12
CA LEU A 236 5.28 9.13 -24.86
C LEU A 236 4.34 9.74 -25.91
N PRO A 237 4.34 9.22 -27.14
CA PRO A 237 3.48 9.71 -28.21
C PRO A 237 2.00 9.46 -27.90
N LEU A 238 1.11 10.17 -28.61
CA LEU A 238 -0.34 10.13 -28.37
C LEU A 238 -0.93 8.71 -28.51
N ASP A 239 -0.40 7.91 -29.44
CA ASP A 239 -0.85 6.53 -29.64
C ASP A 239 -0.49 5.63 -28.46
N ALA A 240 0.69 5.85 -27.85
CA ALA A 240 1.11 5.13 -26.65
C ALA A 240 0.27 5.52 -25.44
N GLN A 241 -0.05 6.81 -25.29
CA GLN A 241 -0.99 7.31 -24.28
C GLN A 241 -2.36 6.62 -24.45
N THR A 242 -2.93 6.68 -25.66
CA THR A 242 -4.23 6.08 -25.97
C THR A 242 -4.25 4.57 -25.69
N SER A 243 -3.17 3.86 -26.04
CA SER A 243 -3.04 2.43 -25.78
C SER A 243 -2.96 2.10 -24.29
N ALA A 244 -2.21 2.89 -23.52
CA ALA A 244 -2.11 2.77 -22.06
C ALA A 244 -3.47 3.04 -21.38
N GLU A 245 -4.23 4.02 -21.86
CA GLU A 245 -5.58 4.33 -21.35
C GLU A 245 -6.58 3.20 -21.64
N LYS A 246 -6.55 2.63 -22.85
CA LYS A 246 -7.37 1.45 -23.17
C LYS A 246 -7.05 0.27 -22.24
N ALA A 247 -5.76 0.01 -22.01
CA ALA A 247 -5.33 -1.04 -21.09
C ALA A 247 -5.78 -0.76 -19.64
N ALA A 248 -5.69 0.49 -19.19
CA ALA A 248 -6.20 0.93 -17.89
C ALA A 248 -7.71 0.70 -17.76
N VAL A 249 -8.50 1.08 -18.75
CA VAL A 249 -9.97 0.88 -18.74
C VAL A 249 -10.33 -0.61 -18.69
N ILE A 250 -9.64 -1.45 -19.46
CA ILE A 250 -9.85 -2.91 -19.43
C ILE A 250 -9.57 -3.44 -18.01
N MET A 251 -8.40 -3.10 -17.47
CA MET A 251 -7.99 -3.53 -16.13
C MET A 251 -8.97 -3.07 -15.05
N TYR A 252 -9.41 -1.81 -15.07
CA TYR A 252 -10.38 -1.27 -14.12
C TYR A 252 -11.72 -2.02 -14.14
N ARG A 253 -12.23 -2.35 -15.34
CA ARG A 253 -13.46 -3.14 -15.49
C ARG A 253 -13.33 -4.56 -14.94
N HIS A 254 -12.17 -5.20 -15.10
CA HIS A 254 -11.92 -6.52 -14.53
C HIS A 254 -11.75 -6.48 -13.00
N SER A 255 -11.10 -5.44 -12.46
CA SER A 255 -10.97 -5.26 -11.01
C SER A 255 -12.31 -5.09 -10.31
N ASN A 256 -13.27 -4.37 -10.91
CA ASN A 256 -14.61 -4.24 -10.34
C ASN A 256 -15.39 -5.57 -10.35
N LYS A 257 -15.23 -6.40 -11.38
CA LYS A 257 -15.85 -7.74 -11.41
C LYS A 257 -15.28 -8.70 -10.38
N LEU A 258 -14.00 -8.56 -10.04
CA LEU A 258 -13.36 -9.34 -8.98
C LEU A 258 -13.80 -8.87 -7.59
N ARG A 259 -14.12 -7.59 -7.40
CA ARG A 259 -14.68 -7.08 -6.14
C ARG A 259 -16.03 -7.72 -5.79
N ASP A 260 -16.81 -8.11 -6.79
CA ASP A 260 -18.07 -8.85 -6.62
C ASP A 260 -17.86 -10.37 -6.35
N LEU A 261 -16.62 -10.87 -6.50
CA LEU A 261 -16.25 -12.29 -6.39
C LEU A 261 -15.19 -12.58 -5.31
N ALA A 262 -14.50 -11.56 -4.79
CA ALA A 262 -13.31 -11.69 -3.95
C ALA A 262 -13.62 -11.62 -2.45
N GLU A 263 -14.60 -12.42 -2.01
CA GLU A 263 -14.61 -12.91 -0.63
C GLU A 263 -13.52 -14.00 -0.41
N ASP A 264 -12.80 -14.46 -1.45
CA ASP A 264 -12.05 -15.73 -1.39
C ASP A 264 -10.58 -15.77 -1.88
N VAL A 265 -9.88 -14.67 -2.18
CA VAL A 265 -8.47 -14.79 -2.69
C VAL A 265 -7.47 -13.85 -2.03
N ARG A 266 -6.50 -14.46 -1.34
CA ARG A 266 -5.34 -13.83 -0.67
C ARG A 266 -4.24 -13.42 -1.67
N PRO A 267 -3.64 -12.22 -1.55
CA PRO A 267 -2.34 -11.95 -2.13
C PRO A 267 -1.21 -12.53 -1.26
N SER A 268 -0.33 -13.33 -1.87
CA SER A 268 0.97 -13.72 -1.31
C SER A 268 2.01 -12.68 -1.75
N LEU A 269 2.64 -12.01 -0.80
CA LEU A 269 3.91 -11.33 -1.05
C LEU A 269 4.99 -12.39 -0.85
N GLY A 270 5.48 -12.94 -1.96
CA GLY A 270 6.63 -13.83 -1.95
C GLY A 270 7.79 -13.14 -1.24
N MET A 271 8.19 -13.71 -0.11
CA MET A 271 9.53 -13.54 0.45
C MET A 271 10.51 -14.43 -0.33
#